data_AF-A0A7W4IYR9-F1
#
_entry.id   AF-A0A7W4IYR9-F1
#
_cell.length_a   1.000
_cell.length_b   1.000
_cell.length_c   1.000
_cell.angle_alpha   90.00
_cell.angle_beta   90.00
_cell.angle_gamma   90.00
#
_symmetry.space_group_name_H-M   'P 1'
#
loop_
_entity.id
_entity.type
_entity.pdbx_description
1 polymer ?
#
loop_
_entity_poly.entity_id
_entity_poly.type
_entity_poly.pdbx_seq_one_letter_code
_entity_poly.pdbx_strand_id
1 'polypeptide(L)'
;MPRPSKTAPMRRPTNVTLPPDLLAEARALDLNISQACAQGLAAAIASVRARQWLAENREALESSRRYVEENGLPLADFRTF
;
A
#
# COMPACT_ATOMS: atom_id res chain seq x y z
N MET A 1 10.84 -3.57 -34.37
CA MET A 1 11.26 -3.27 -32.98
C MET A 1 10.52 -4.21 -32.03
N PRO A 2 11.17 -5.20 -31.40
CA PRO A 2 10.52 -6.00 -30.36
C PRO A 2 10.37 -5.17 -29.07
N ARG A 3 9.16 -5.12 -28.51
CA ARG A 3 8.88 -4.48 -27.21
C ARG A 3 9.50 -5.32 -26.09
N PRO A 4 10.09 -4.71 -25.03
CA PRO A 4 10.60 -5.47 -23.91
C PRO A 4 9.43 -6.19 -23.21
N SER A 5 9.42 -7.51 -23.29
CA SER A 5 8.53 -8.38 -22.53
C SER A 5 8.84 -8.21 -21.05
N LYS A 6 7.87 -7.69 -20.29
CA LYS A 6 7.92 -7.53 -18.84
C LYS A 6 8.27 -8.88 -18.21
N THR A 7 9.52 -9.06 -17.79
CA THR A 7 9.99 -10.27 -17.12
C THR A 7 9.17 -10.45 -15.85
N ALA A 8 8.47 -11.58 -15.75
CA ALA A 8 7.72 -11.92 -14.54
C ALA A 8 8.71 -11.93 -13.35
N PRO A 9 8.39 -11.24 -12.24
CA PRO A 9 9.29 -11.18 -11.11
C PRO A 9 9.53 -12.61 -10.61
N MET A 10 10.81 -12.99 -10.57
CA MET A 10 11.26 -14.31 -10.11
C MET A 10 10.88 -14.46 -8.64
N ARG A 11 9.79 -15.19 -8.37
CA ARG A 11 9.31 -15.45 -7.02
C ARG A 11 10.30 -16.41 -6.35
N ARG A 12 11.00 -15.92 -5.32
CA ARG A 12 11.86 -16.79 -4.50
C ARG A 12 10.97 -17.48 -3.47
N PRO A 13 11.03 -18.81 -3.34
CA PRO A 13 10.34 -19.50 -2.25
C PRO A 13 11.01 -19.06 -0.94
N THR A 14 10.24 -18.39 -0.08
CA THR A 14 10.65 -18.05 1.27
C THR A 14 9.90 -18.99 2.20
N ASN A 15 10.62 -19.76 3.01
CA ASN A 15 10.00 -20.60 4.03
C ASN A 15 9.47 -19.69 5.14
N VAL A 16 8.18 -19.75 5.42
CA VAL A 16 7.51 -18.88 6.39
C VAL A 16 6.86 -19.77 7.44
N THR A 17 7.18 -19.54 8.72
CA THR A 17 6.54 -20.25 9.83
C THR A 17 5.22 -19.56 10.14
N LEU A 18 4.10 -20.25 9.88
CA LEU A 18 2.76 -19.79 10.25
C LEU A 18 2.17 -20.68 11.36
N PRO A 19 1.24 -20.14 12.18
CA PRO A 19 0.48 -20.93 13.15
C PRO A 19 -0.25 -22.09 12.47
N PRO A 20 -0.27 -23.29 13.08
CA PRO A 20 -0.89 -24.47 12.48
C PRO A 20 -2.41 -24.31 12.32
N ASP A 21 -3.07 -23.57 13.20
CA ASP A 21 -4.53 -23.35 13.15
C ASP A 21 -4.93 -22.57 11.88
N LEU A 22 -4.18 -21.53 11.54
CA LEU A 22 -4.40 -20.74 10.32
C LEU A 22 -4.12 -21.55 9.05
N LEU A 23 -3.16 -22.50 9.11
CA LEU A 23 -2.89 -23.40 7.99
C LEU A 23 -4.02 -24.42 7.82
N ALA A 24 -4.59 -24.92 8.92
CA ALA A 24 -5.72 -25.84 8.88
C ALA A 24 -6.97 -25.16 8.31
N GLU A 25 -7.27 -23.94 8.77
CA GLU A 25 -8.37 -23.13 8.23
C GLU A 25 -8.17 -22.79 6.75
N ALA A 26 -6.97 -22.33 6.36
CA ALA A 26 -6.68 -22.02 4.97
C ALA A 26 -6.80 -23.25 4.06
N ARG A 27 -6.39 -24.43 4.53
CA ARG A 27 -6.59 -25.68 3.78
C ARG A 27 -8.07 -26.08 3.69
N ALA A 28 -8.83 -25.91 4.77
CA ALA A 28 -10.27 -26.20 4.77
C ALA A 28 -11.05 -25.29 3.79
N LEU A 29 -10.55 -24.07 3.59
CA LEU A 29 -11.14 -23.06 2.71
C LEU A 29 -10.52 -23.03 1.31
N ASP A 30 -9.64 -23.97 0.96
CA ASP A 30 -8.91 -24.04 -0.31
C ASP A 30 -8.17 -22.73 -0.68
N LEU A 31 -7.65 -22.04 0.33
CA LEU A 31 -6.97 -20.76 0.17
C LEU A 31 -5.53 -20.95 -0.29
N ASN A 32 -5.12 -20.17 -1.29
CA ASN A 32 -3.74 -20.13 -1.73
C ASN A 32 -2.88 -19.35 -0.72
N ILE A 33 -2.33 -20.06 0.27
CA ILE A 33 -1.54 -19.50 1.38
C ILE A 33 -0.39 -18.63 0.86
N SER A 34 0.32 -19.05 -0.19
CA SER A 34 1.44 -18.28 -0.76
C SER A 34 0.97 -16.94 -1.33
N GLN A 35 -0.17 -16.93 -2.02
CA GLN A 35 -0.75 -15.68 -2.54
C GLN A 35 -1.23 -14.78 -1.40
N ALA A 36 -1.94 -15.33 -0.40
CA ALA A 36 -2.45 -14.58 0.74
C ALA A 36 -1.31 -13.95 1.55
N CYS A 37 -0.24 -14.70 1.82
CA CYS A 37 0.96 -14.18 2.47
C CYS A 37 1.61 -13.05 1.67
N ALA A 38 1.74 -13.20 0.34
CA ALA A 38 2.31 -12.17 -0.51
C ALA A 38 1.47 -10.87 -0.48
N GLN A 39 0.15 -10.99 -0.54
CA GLN A 39 -0.77 -9.85 -0.45
C GLN A 39 -0.73 -9.18 0.92
N GLY A 40 -0.76 -9.97 2.00
CA GLY A 40 -0.66 -9.46 3.38
C GLY A 40 0.67 -8.73 3.62
N LEU A 41 1.78 -9.29 3.14
CA LEU A 41 3.08 -8.65 3.25
C LEU A 41 3.15 -7.35 2.44
N ALA A 42 2.62 -7.33 1.21
CA ALA A 42 2.55 -6.12 0.39
C ALA A 42 1.72 -5.02 1.07
N ALA A 43 0.58 -5.37 1.65
CA ALA A 43 -0.29 -4.45 2.39
C ALA A 43 0.41 -3.89 3.65
N ALA A 44 1.10 -4.74 4.41
CA ALA A 44 1.87 -4.32 5.58
C ALA A 44 2.99 -3.35 5.20
N ILE A 45 3.76 -3.64 4.14
CA ILE A 45 4.81 -2.76 3.62
C ILE A 45 4.21 -1.42 3.17
N ALA A 46 3.09 -1.45 2.43
CA ALA A 46 2.41 -0.25 1.98
C ALA A 46 1.96 0.62 3.16
N SER A 47 1.39 0.02 4.20
CA SER A 47 0.97 0.72 5.43
C SER A 47 2.14 1.35 6.17
N VAL A 48 3.27 0.64 6.29
CA VAL A 48 4.50 1.19 6.92
C VAL A 48 5.04 2.36 6.09
N ARG A 49 5.14 2.22 4.77
CA ARG A 49 5.59 3.30 3.88
C ARG A 49 4.67 4.50 3.92
N ALA A 50 3.36 4.28 3.93
CA ALA A 50 2.39 5.37 4.05
C ALA A 50 2.56 6.12 5.38
N ARG A 51 2.78 5.41 6.49
CA ARG A 51 3.06 6.03 7.79
C ARG A 51 4.36 6.83 7.80
N GLN A 52 5.43 6.30 7.20
CA GLN A 52 6.71 7.02 7.06
C GLN A 52 6.54 8.28 6.21
N TRP A 53 5.88 8.14 5.06
CA TRP A 53 5.59 9.27 4.19
C TRP A 53 4.74 10.34 4.89
N LEU A 54 3.70 9.95 5.62
CA LEU A 54 2.89 10.85 6.44
C LEU A 54 3.69 11.58 7.51
N ALA A 55 4.67 10.91 8.14
CA ALA A 55 5.54 11.52 9.13
C ALA A 55 6.49 12.53 8.49
N GLU A 56 7.10 12.19 7.35
CA GLU A 56 8.01 13.08 6.60
C GLU A 56 7.28 14.27 5.97
N ASN A 57 6.06 14.06 5.48
CA ASN A 57 5.27 15.10 4.82
C ASN A 57 4.36 15.86 5.79
N ARG A 58 4.47 15.60 7.10
CA ARG A 58 3.63 16.24 8.11
C ARG A 58 3.78 17.76 8.08
N GLU A 59 5.03 18.25 8.00
CA GLU A 59 5.35 19.67 7.96
C GLU A 59 4.85 20.32 6.65
N ALA A 60 5.01 19.65 5.51
CA ALA A 60 4.50 20.11 4.21
C ALA A 60 2.96 20.12 4.16
N LEU A 61 2.31 19.14 4.79
CA LEU A 61 0.85 19.08 4.91
C LEU A 61 0.32 20.14 5.88
N GLU A 62 1.03 20.43 6.98
CA GLU A 62 0.66 21.49 7.91
C GLU A 62 0.83 22.88 7.31
N SER A 63 1.92 23.14 6.56
CA SER A 63 2.09 24.41 5.84
C SER A 63 1.01 24.60 4.78
N SER A 64 0.68 23.54 4.04
CA SER A 64 -0.41 23.55 3.07
C SER A 64 -1.78 23.75 3.73
N ARG A 65 -2.03 23.12 4.88
CA ARG A 65 -3.26 23.32 5.66
C ARG A 65 -3.38 24.76 6.15
N ARG A 66 -2.31 25.31 6.72
CA ARG A 66 -2.28 26.70 7.21
C ARG A 66 -2.51 27.69 6.07
N TYR A 67 -1.90 27.44 4.90
CA TYR A 67 -2.16 28.23 3.71
C TYR A 67 -3.64 28.22 3.30
N VAL A 68 -4.29 27.06 3.32
CA VAL A 68 -5.73 26.94 3.02
C VAL A 68 -6.62 27.55 4.11
N GLU A 69 -6.24 27.48 5.39
CA GLU A 69 -6.95 28.14 6.49
C GLU A 69 -6.86 29.66 6.39
N GLU A 70 -5.69 30.20 6.04
CA GLU A 70 -5.46 31.64 5.93
C GLU A 70 -5.98 32.25 4.62
N ASN A 71 -5.86 31.53 3.50
CA ASN A 71 -6.15 32.07 2.16
C ASN A 71 -7.43 31.48 1.54
N GLY A 72 -8.10 30.56 2.24
CA GLY A 72 -9.21 29.79 1.67
C GLY A 72 -8.73 28.77 0.63
N LEU A 73 -9.67 28.12 -0.03
CA LEU A 73 -9.36 27.19 -1.11
C LEU A 73 -8.98 27.99 -2.37
N PRO A 74 -7.74 27.89 -2.88
CA PRO A 74 -7.23 28.76 -3.95
C PRO A 74 -7.97 28.62 -5.29
N LEU A 75 -8.87 27.65 -5.42
CA LEU A 75 -9.70 27.41 -6.60
C LEU A 75 -11.19 27.24 -6.27
N ALA A 76 -11.64 27.66 -5.08
CA ALA A 76 -13.07 27.61 -4.72
C ALA A 76 -13.94 28.38 -5.72
N ASP A 77 -13.44 29.52 -6.22
CA ASP A 77 -14.17 30.40 -7.15
C ASP A 77 -14.35 29.81 -8.55
N PHE A 78 -13.65 28.72 -8.89
CA PHE A 78 -13.77 28.03 -10.18
C PHE A 78 -14.50 26.69 -10.09
N ARG A 79 -15.07 26.36 -8.93
CA ARG A 79 -15.81 25.10 -8.72
C ARG A 79 -17.23 25.23 -9.24
N THR A 80 -17.45 24.81 -10.48
CA THR A 80 -18.79 24.61 -11.05
C THR A 80 -19.39 23.30 -10.52
N PHE A 81 -20.59 23.36 -9.94
CA PHE A 81 -21.36 22.18 -9.48
C PHE A 81 -22.10 21.49 -10.63
#